data_AF-A0A9W6VGQ4-F1
#
_entry.id   AF-A0A9W6VGQ4-F1
#
_cell.length_a   1.000
_cell.length_b   1.000
_cell.length_c   1.000
_cell.angle_alpha   90.00
_cell.angle_beta   90.00
_cell.angle_gamma   90.00
#
_symmetry.space_group_name_H-M   'P 1'
#
loop_
_entity.id
_entity.type
_entity.pdbx_description
1 polymer ?
#
loop_
_entity_poly.entity_id
_entity_poly.type
_entity_poly.pdbx_seq_one_letter_code
_entity_poly.pdbx_strand_id
1 'polypeptide(L)'
;MASALTDGELTVLGLLVEQPRHGYELERVIEERGVRAWTALGFSSIYYVLDKLAGRGLIEAVGPPSSGKSRATFRATAAGREVCAVTTRDALTALTPMRARVLIAMANSPGLPDADVVAGLTQRLEALRTQLTEVRAARSRQEPLPAAASAIFDYSEAMLRADVNWTETTLGAFEKETAMDKYDIKKAHKELYSPPSKEFTVVEVPEFRYIAIDGQGDPNTSPAYANAVEALYGVAYALKFASKKTLGRDFAVGPLEGLWRADDPTAFMARRKETWAWTMMISQPDWITEGVVEAAIDNVAKKKKNPALGDIRLLTLAEGTSVQILHIGSYDDETPTLERLHNSYLPDNGFTFNGDHHEIYLSDARRTAPAKLKTILRQPVKAV
;
A
#
# COMPACT_ATOMS: atom_id res chain seq x y z
N MET A 1 9.29 -30.60 -46.37
CA MET A 1 10.07 -30.08 -45.23
C MET A 1 9.57 -30.78 -43.98
N ALA A 2 10.42 -31.50 -43.25
CA ALA A 2 9.98 -32.11 -41.98
C ALA A 2 9.52 -30.99 -41.05
N SER A 3 8.35 -31.12 -40.41
CA SER A 3 7.89 -30.09 -39.49
C SER A 3 8.91 -29.91 -38.37
N ALA A 4 9.19 -28.66 -37.98
CA ALA A 4 10.04 -28.36 -36.84
C ALA A 4 9.53 -29.14 -35.61
N LEU A 5 10.47 -29.64 -34.78
CA LEU A 5 10.10 -30.24 -33.51
C LEU A 5 9.52 -29.14 -32.61
N THR A 6 8.47 -29.46 -31.86
CA THR A 6 8.06 -28.62 -30.74
C THR A 6 9.10 -28.68 -29.61
N ASP A 7 9.12 -27.70 -28.70
CA ASP A 7 10.05 -27.70 -27.55
C ASP A 7 9.94 -28.98 -26.71
N GLY A 8 8.71 -29.50 -26.55
CA GLY A 8 8.47 -30.76 -25.86
C GLY A 8 9.01 -31.98 -26.62
N GLU A 9 8.86 -32.02 -27.94
CA GLU A 9 9.43 -33.08 -28.78
C GLU A 9 10.96 -33.05 -28.76
N LEU A 10 11.57 -31.86 -28.85
CA LEU A 10 13.02 -31.69 -28.78
C LEU A 10 13.58 -32.13 -27.42
N THR A 11 12.90 -31.77 -26.34
CA THR A 11 13.30 -32.13 -24.98
C THR A 11 13.28 -33.64 -24.77
N VAL A 12 12.19 -34.32 -25.15
CA VAL A 12 12.08 -35.79 -25.02
C VAL A 12 13.11 -36.49 -25.91
N LEU A 13 13.29 -36.01 -27.15
CA LEU A 13 14.29 -36.59 -28.06
C LEU A 13 15.70 -36.43 -27.50
N GLY A 14 16.05 -35.27 -26.94
CA GLY A 14 17.34 -35.01 -26.28
C GLY A 14 17.61 -35.98 -25.12
N LEU A 15 16.62 -36.23 -24.25
CA LEU A 15 16.75 -37.21 -23.16
C LEU A 15 16.99 -38.64 -23.66
N LEU A 16 16.47 -38.99 -24.85
CA LEU A 16 16.69 -40.29 -25.51
C LEU A 16 18.00 -40.34 -26.32
N VAL A 17 18.56 -39.19 -26.70
CA VAL A 17 19.91 -39.08 -27.26
C VAL A 17 20.96 -39.31 -26.17
N GLU A 18 20.73 -38.83 -24.94
CA GLU A 18 21.61 -39.10 -23.80
C GLU A 18 21.75 -40.61 -23.54
N GLN A 19 20.61 -41.32 -23.47
CA GLN A 19 20.57 -42.77 -23.30
C GLN A 19 19.17 -43.32 -23.62
N PRO A 20 19.04 -44.63 -23.96
CA PRO A 20 17.75 -45.28 -24.05
C PRO A 20 16.98 -45.22 -22.72
N ARG A 21 15.68 -44.95 -22.77
CA ARG A 21 14.82 -44.83 -21.57
C ARG A 21 13.42 -45.41 -21.79
N HIS A 22 12.81 -45.88 -20.73
CA HIS A 22 11.38 -46.16 -20.68
C HIS A 22 10.56 -44.88 -20.49
N GLY A 23 9.27 -44.92 -20.85
CA GLY A 23 8.35 -43.79 -20.64
C GLY A 23 8.27 -43.32 -19.18
N TYR A 24 8.27 -44.25 -18.22
CA TYR A 24 8.29 -43.91 -16.79
C TYR A 24 9.62 -43.29 -16.33
N GLU A 25 10.75 -43.70 -16.91
CA GLU A 25 12.05 -43.12 -16.58
C GLU A 25 12.17 -41.70 -17.15
N LEU A 26 11.59 -41.43 -18.32
CA LEU A 26 11.49 -40.08 -18.86
C LEU A 26 10.69 -39.17 -17.93
N GLU A 27 9.54 -39.65 -17.43
CA GLU A 27 8.74 -38.91 -16.45
C GLU A 27 9.56 -38.59 -15.19
N ARG A 28 10.25 -39.59 -14.63
CA ARG A 28 11.08 -39.41 -13.44
C ARG A 28 12.19 -38.36 -13.67
N VAL A 29 12.88 -38.41 -14.80
CA VAL A 29 13.94 -37.44 -15.13
C VAL A 29 13.38 -36.04 -15.38
N ILE A 30 12.22 -35.93 -16.02
CA ILE A 30 11.53 -34.64 -16.25
C ILE A 30 11.17 -33.98 -14.92
N GLU A 31 10.69 -34.77 -13.96
CA GLU A 31 10.39 -34.31 -12.61
C GLU A 31 11.67 -33.96 -11.82
N GLU A 32 12.64 -34.88 -11.76
CA GLU A 32 13.92 -34.70 -11.06
C GLU A 32 14.67 -33.45 -11.55
N ARG A 33 14.73 -33.23 -12.87
CA ARG A 33 15.42 -32.07 -13.48
C ARG A 33 14.54 -30.81 -13.57
N GLY A 34 13.30 -30.84 -13.08
CA GLY A 34 12.39 -29.70 -13.09
C GLY A 34 12.08 -29.18 -14.50
N VAL A 35 12.08 -30.06 -15.51
CA VAL A 35 11.97 -29.71 -16.95
C VAL A 35 10.72 -28.88 -17.24
N ARG A 36 9.64 -29.13 -16.49
CA ARG A 36 8.35 -28.43 -16.63
C ARG A 36 8.37 -26.97 -16.21
N ALA A 37 9.41 -26.53 -15.49
CA ALA A 37 9.57 -25.13 -15.14
C ALA A 37 9.93 -24.27 -16.37
N TRP A 38 10.51 -24.87 -17.41
CA TRP A 38 11.04 -24.16 -18.59
C TRP A 38 10.56 -24.75 -19.93
N THR A 39 9.75 -25.81 -19.94
CA THR A 39 9.08 -26.34 -21.14
C THR A 39 7.60 -26.60 -20.91
N ALA A 40 6.79 -26.41 -21.95
CA ALA A 40 5.36 -26.72 -21.96
C ALA A 40 5.10 -28.24 -22.15
N LEU A 41 5.65 -29.08 -21.27
CA LEU A 41 5.50 -30.54 -21.27
C LEU A 41 4.50 -30.99 -20.18
N GLY A 42 3.25 -31.26 -20.56
CA GLY A 42 2.23 -31.80 -19.66
C GLY A 42 2.49 -33.26 -19.27
N PHE A 43 2.01 -33.69 -18.09
CA PHE A 43 2.19 -35.06 -17.58
C PHE A 43 1.67 -36.14 -18.55
N SER A 44 0.48 -35.94 -19.11
CA SER A 44 -0.14 -36.88 -20.06
C SER A 44 0.48 -36.87 -21.46
N SER A 45 1.46 -36.00 -21.74
CA SER A 45 1.96 -35.78 -23.10
C SER A 45 3.16 -36.63 -23.49
N ILE A 46 3.86 -37.27 -22.55
CA ILE A 46 5.10 -38.01 -22.85
C ILE A 46 4.85 -39.12 -23.88
N TYR A 47 3.88 -39.99 -23.64
CA TYR A 47 3.59 -41.09 -24.57
C TYR A 47 3.09 -40.61 -25.93
N TYR A 48 2.36 -39.49 -25.96
CA TYR A 48 1.94 -38.86 -27.21
C TYR A 48 3.14 -38.31 -28.00
N VAL A 49 4.11 -37.69 -27.33
CA VAL A 49 5.37 -37.25 -27.94
C VAL A 49 6.18 -38.44 -28.43
N LEU A 50 6.28 -39.53 -27.65
CA LEU A 50 6.97 -40.76 -28.06
C LEU A 50 6.33 -41.36 -29.32
N ASP A 51 5.00 -41.48 -29.38
CA ASP A 51 4.28 -41.99 -30.56
C ASP A 51 4.53 -41.12 -31.80
N LYS A 52 4.56 -39.78 -31.65
CA LYS A 52 4.92 -38.86 -32.74
C LYS A 52 6.35 -39.02 -33.22
N LEU A 53 7.31 -39.08 -32.30
CA LEU A 53 8.73 -39.25 -32.63
C LEU A 53 8.97 -40.59 -33.31
N ALA A 54 8.29 -41.65 -32.86
CA ALA A 54 8.36 -42.99 -33.46
C ALA A 54 7.73 -43.01 -34.86
N GLY A 55 6.54 -42.40 -35.03
CA GLY A 55 5.89 -42.26 -36.34
C GLY A 55 6.71 -41.47 -37.36
N ARG A 56 7.61 -40.60 -36.89
CA ARG A 56 8.58 -39.87 -37.72
C ARG A 56 9.90 -40.61 -37.94
N GLY A 57 10.06 -41.82 -37.38
CA GLY A 57 11.30 -42.60 -37.46
C GLY A 57 12.49 -42.01 -36.70
N LEU A 58 12.24 -41.09 -35.76
CA LEU A 58 13.30 -40.43 -34.97
C LEU A 58 13.71 -41.25 -33.75
N ILE A 59 12.82 -42.12 -33.28
CA ILE A 59 13.09 -43.08 -32.20
C ILE A 59 12.59 -44.47 -32.59
N GLU A 60 13.11 -45.50 -31.95
CA GLU A 60 12.67 -46.88 -32.11
C GLU A 60 12.60 -47.59 -30.75
N ALA A 61 11.73 -48.59 -30.65
CA ALA A 61 11.62 -49.44 -29.46
C ALA A 61 12.75 -50.49 -29.45
N VAL A 62 13.32 -50.73 -28.27
CA VAL A 62 14.39 -51.71 -28.03
C VAL A 62 13.84 -52.83 -27.14
N GLY A 63 14.09 -54.09 -27.53
CA GLY A 63 13.68 -55.29 -26.80
C GLY A 63 12.60 -56.12 -27.52
N PRO A 64 12.35 -57.36 -27.07
CA PRO A 64 11.30 -58.20 -27.66
C PRO A 64 9.92 -57.54 -27.50
N PRO A 65 8.97 -57.77 -28.41
CA PRO A 65 7.63 -57.19 -28.33
C PRO A 65 6.93 -57.68 -27.05
N SER A 66 7.08 -56.91 -25.97
CA SER A 66 6.32 -57.12 -24.75
C SER A 66 4.89 -56.64 -24.95
N SER A 67 3.95 -57.24 -24.22
CA SER A 67 2.52 -56.97 -24.30
C SER A 67 2.17 -55.53 -23.90
N GLY A 68 2.25 -54.62 -24.88
CA GLY A 68 1.78 -53.23 -24.80
C GLY A 68 2.87 -52.17 -24.95
N LYS A 69 2.53 -51.08 -25.67
CA LYS A 69 3.41 -49.92 -25.90
C LYS A 69 3.94 -49.26 -24.61
N SER A 70 3.28 -49.47 -23.46
CA SER A 70 3.63 -48.84 -22.18
C SER A 70 4.86 -49.45 -21.48
N ARG A 71 5.47 -50.50 -22.04
CA ARG A 71 6.64 -51.20 -21.45
C ARG A 71 7.90 -51.16 -22.31
N ALA A 72 7.87 -50.52 -23.47
CA ALA A 72 9.02 -50.46 -24.37
C ALA A 72 10.09 -49.47 -23.85
N THR A 73 11.37 -49.84 -23.99
CA THR A 73 12.49 -48.88 -23.91
C THR A 73 12.61 -48.21 -25.27
N PHE A 74 12.74 -46.89 -25.33
CA PHE A 74 12.95 -46.17 -26.57
C PHE A 74 14.40 -45.75 -26.70
N ARG A 75 14.96 -45.75 -27.93
CA ARG A 75 16.26 -45.15 -28.25
C ARG A 75 16.14 -44.23 -29.46
N ALA A 76 16.97 -43.19 -29.51
CA ALA A 76 17.07 -42.35 -30.71
C ALA A 76 17.70 -43.10 -31.89
N THR A 77 17.14 -42.93 -33.09
CA THR A 77 17.73 -43.43 -34.34
C THR A 77 18.87 -42.51 -34.80
N ALA A 78 19.60 -42.89 -35.86
CA ALA A 78 20.59 -42.00 -36.47
C ALA A 78 19.96 -40.69 -36.99
N ALA A 79 18.79 -40.81 -37.64
CA ALA A 79 18.00 -39.66 -38.07
C ALA A 79 17.53 -38.81 -36.87
N GLY A 80 17.09 -39.44 -35.78
CA GLY A 80 16.72 -38.75 -34.54
C GLY A 80 17.85 -37.91 -33.95
N ARG A 81 19.07 -38.48 -33.89
CA ARG A 81 20.26 -37.75 -33.41
C ARG A 81 20.58 -36.53 -34.28
N GLU A 82 20.54 -36.67 -35.60
CA GLU A 82 20.80 -35.54 -36.52
C GLU A 82 19.74 -34.45 -36.38
N VAL A 83 18.46 -34.81 -36.37
CA VAL A 83 17.37 -33.86 -36.21
C VAL A 83 17.45 -33.15 -34.86
N CYS A 84 17.78 -33.87 -33.78
CA CYS A 84 18.02 -33.28 -32.46
C CYS A 84 19.16 -32.25 -32.52
N ALA A 85 20.29 -32.59 -33.14
CA ALA A 85 21.45 -31.70 -33.24
C ALA A 85 21.16 -30.44 -34.06
N VAL A 86 20.48 -30.57 -35.20
CA VAL A 86 20.07 -29.43 -36.04
C VAL A 86 19.11 -28.52 -35.27
N THR A 87 18.05 -29.09 -34.69
CA THR A 87 17.04 -28.29 -33.99
C THR A 87 17.61 -27.59 -32.76
N THR A 88 18.52 -28.24 -32.01
CA THR A 88 19.22 -27.59 -30.89
C THR A 88 20.10 -26.43 -31.37
N ARG A 89 20.81 -26.57 -32.49
CA ARG A 89 21.61 -25.46 -33.08
C ARG A 89 20.73 -24.28 -33.46
N ASP A 90 19.56 -24.55 -34.05
CA ASP A 90 18.60 -23.50 -34.40
C ASP A 90 18.07 -22.80 -33.14
N ALA A 91 17.71 -23.57 -32.10
CA ALA A 91 17.22 -23.03 -30.82
C ALA A 91 18.26 -22.15 -30.10
N LEU A 92 19.56 -22.45 -30.23
CA LEU A 92 20.64 -21.64 -29.64
C LEU A 92 20.79 -20.25 -30.28
N THR A 93 20.31 -20.06 -31.51
CA THR A 93 20.44 -18.80 -32.26
C THR A 93 19.11 -18.05 -32.40
N ALA A 94 17.99 -18.70 -32.06
CA ALA A 94 16.66 -18.14 -32.17
C ALA A 94 16.42 -17.04 -31.11
N LEU A 95 15.95 -15.88 -31.56
CA LEU A 95 15.47 -14.81 -30.67
C LEU A 95 13.97 -14.99 -30.44
N THR A 96 13.60 -15.49 -29.26
CA THR A 96 12.19 -15.71 -28.88
C THR A 96 11.73 -14.61 -27.92
N PRO A 97 10.81 -13.70 -28.33
CA PRO A 97 10.32 -12.64 -27.45
C PRO A 97 9.53 -13.21 -26.27
N MET A 98 9.89 -12.79 -25.06
CA MET A 98 9.12 -13.16 -23.86
C MET A 98 7.88 -12.27 -23.73
N ARG A 99 6.68 -12.87 -23.80
CA ARG A 99 5.39 -12.15 -23.73
C ARG A 99 4.76 -12.30 -22.34
N ALA A 100 5.07 -11.36 -21.44
CA ALA A 100 4.54 -11.39 -20.08
C ALA A 100 3.08 -10.88 -20.02
N ARG A 101 2.15 -11.71 -19.54
CA ARG A 101 0.71 -11.37 -19.43
C ARG A 101 0.44 -10.15 -18.57
N VAL A 102 1.29 -9.87 -17.57
CA VAL A 102 1.15 -8.70 -16.70
C VAL A 102 1.19 -7.37 -17.48
N LEU A 103 1.92 -7.30 -18.59
CA LEU A 103 1.95 -6.09 -19.43
C LEU A 103 0.58 -5.79 -20.07
N ILE A 104 -0.18 -6.84 -20.41
CA ILE A 104 -1.56 -6.70 -20.88
C ILE A 104 -2.45 -6.20 -19.73
N ALA A 105 -2.26 -6.71 -18.51
CA ALA A 105 -2.99 -6.22 -17.35
C ALA A 105 -2.72 -4.72 -17.09
N MET A 106 -1.46 -4.28 -17.22
CA MET A 106 -1.11 -2.86 -17.09
C MET A 106 -1.71 -1.99 -18.19
N ALA A 107 -1.75 -2.47 -19.44
CA ALA A 107 -2.41 -1.74 -20.52
C ALA A 107 -3.91 -1.51 -20.28
N ASN A 108 -4.54 -2.34 -19.45
CA ASN A 108 -5.96 -2.28 -19.12
C ASN A 108 -6.23 -1.79 -17.69
N SER A 109 -5.20 -1.44 -16.92
CA SER A 109 -5.36 -1.01 -15.52
C SER A 109 -6.19 0.25 -15.33
N PRO A 110 -6.27 1.22 -16.27
CA PRO A 110 -7.17 2.37 -16.12
C PRO A 110 -8.66 1.99 -16.01
N GLY A 111 -9.05 0.76 -16.39
CA GLY A 111 -10.40 0.25 -16.23
C GLY A 111 -10.70 -0.36 -14.84
N LEU A 112 -9.76 -0.33 -13.90
CA LEU A 112 -9.87 -0.92 -12.57
C LEU A 112 -9.66 0.13 -11.47
N PRO A 113 -10.26 -0.05 -10.27
CA PRO A 113 -9.86 0.71 -9.10
C PRO A 113 -8.37 0.50 -8.77
N ASP A 114 -7.63 1.55 -8.42
CA ASP A 114 -6.20 1.44 -8.08
C ASP A 114 -5.92 0.42 -6.97
N ALA A 115 -6.84 0.32 -6.00
CA ALA A 115 -6.75 -0.66 -4.93
C ALA A 115 -6.69 -2.11 -5.44
N ASP A 116 -7.42 -2.42 -6.52
CA ASP A 116 -7.44 -3.75 -7.13
C ASP A 116 -6.14 -4.01 -7.91
N VAL A 117 -5.59 -2.99 -8.57
CA VAL A 117 -4.30 -3.05 -9.25
C VAL A 117 -3.18 -3.34 -8.26
N VAL A 118 -3.13 -2.58 -7.15
CA VAL A 118 -2.16 -2.75 -6.06
C VAL A 118 -2.28 -4.16 -5.44
N ALA A 119 -3.50 -4.61 -5.16
CA ALA A 119 -3.73 -5.95 -4.61
C ALA A 119 -3.26 -7.07 -5.55
N GLY A 120 -3.56 -6.96 -6.85
CA GLY A 120 -3.13 -7.92 -7.86
C GLY A 120 -1.61 -7.98 -8.03
N LEU A 121 -0.93 -6.82 -8.07
CA LEU A 121 0.54 -6.75 -8.12
C LEU A 121 1.20 -7.32 -6.86
N THR A 122 0.59 -7.10 -5.69
CA THR A 122 1.07 -7.67 -4.41
C THR A 122 0.99 -9.19 -4.43
N GLN A 123 -0.16 -9.75 -4.83
CA GLN A 123 -0.32 -11.19 -4.95
C GLN A 123 0.68 -11.80 -5.94
N ARG A 124 0.89 -11.12 -7.07
CA ARG A 124 1.89 -11.53 -8.07
C ARG A 124 3.30 -11.54 -7.48
N LEU A 125 3.69 -10.51 -6.74
CA LEU A 125 5.03 -10.39 -6.16
C LEU A 125 5.32 -11.56 -5.20
N GLU A 126 4.36 -11.91 -4.34
CA GLU A 126 4.49 -13.06 -3.43
C GLU A 126 4.62 -14.38 -4.19
N ALA A 127 3.83 -14.57 -5.26
CA ALA A 127 3.95 -15.76 -6.11
C ALA A 127 5.33 -15.84 -6.79
N LEU A 128 5.85 -14.74 -7.32
CA LEU A 128 7.18 -14.68 -7.95
C LEU A 128 8.30 -14.99 -6.95
N ARG A 129 8.22 -14.48 -5.73
CA ARG A 129 9.20 -14.75 -4.65
C ARG A 129 9.19 -16.22 -4.24
N THR A 130 8.00 -16.81 -4.12
CA THR A 130 7.85 -18.25 -3.87
C THR A 130 8.50 -19.06 -4.99
N GLN A 131 8.18 -18.77 -6.24
CA GLN A 131 8.75 -19.47 -7.40
C GLN A 131 10.28 -19.33 -7.47
N LEU A 132 10.83 -18.14 -7.20
CA LEU A 132 12.27 -17.92 -7.13
C LEU A 132 12.94 -18.80 -6.05
N THR A 133 12.29 -18.94 -4.91
CA THR A 133 12.77 -19.79 -3.81
C THR A 133 12.74 -21.27 -4.22
N GLU A 134 11.67 -21.72 -4.88
CA GLU A 134 11.55 -23.09 -5.38
C GLU A 134 12.63 -23.43 -6.41
N VAL A 135 12.90 -22.54 -7.36
CA VAL A 135 13.96 -22.71 -8.37
C VAL A 135 15.33 -22.82 -7.73
N ARG A 136 15.65 -21.97 -6.76
CA ARG A 136 16.92 -22.02 -6.01
C ARG A 136 17.06 -23.32 -5.22
N ALA A 137 15.98 -23.75 -4.55
CA ALA A 137 15.98 -25.01 -3.82
C ALA A 137 16.14 -26.22 -4.76
N ALA A 138 15.51 -26.19 -5.95
CA ALA A 138 15.64 -27.23 -6.95
C ALA A 138 17.08 -27.34 -7.49
N ARG A 139 17.75 -26.21 -7.75
CA ARG A 139 19.16 -26.17 -8.12
C ARG A 139 20.02 -26.82 -7.04
N SER A 140 19.88 -26.38 -5.79
CA SER A 140 20.68 -26.86 -4.67
C SER A 140 20.57 -28.38 -4.45
N ARG A 141 19.38 -28.98 -4.65
CA ARG A 141 19.19 -30.44 -4.54
C ARG A 141 19.90 -31.24 -5.63
N GLN A 142 20.27 -30.62 -6.75
CA GLN A 142 20.87 -31.30 -7.90
C GLN A 142 22.38 -31.03 -8.04
N GLU A 143 22.98 -30.24 -7.15
CA GLU A 143 24.41 -29.95 -7.22
C GLU A 143 25.27 -31.19 -6.88
N PRO A 144 26.42 -31.38 -7.57
CA PRO A 144 26.99 -30.52 -8.61
C PRO A 144 26.33 -30.74 -9.99
N LEU A 145 26.12 -29.65 -10.74
CA LEU A 145 25.50 -29.65 -12.07
C LEU A 145 26.50 -29.38 -13.21
N PRO A 146 26.34 -30.03 -14.38
CA PRO A 146 27.06 -29.65 -15.58
C PRO A 146 26.74 -28.20 -16.00
N ALA A 147 27.65 -27.55 -16.72
CA ALA A 147 27.53 -26.14 -17.12
C ALA A 147 26.20 -25.83 -17.85
N ALA A 148 25.75 -26.70 -18.76
CA ALA A 148 24.49 -26.51 -19.47
C ALA A 148 23.26 -26.58 -18.55
N ALA A 149 23.27 -27.45 -17.54
CA ALA A 149 22.17 -27.54 -16.57
C ALA A 149 22.16 -26.33 -15.62
N SER A 150 23.34 -25.88 -15.18
CA SER A 150 23.47 -24.64 -14.40
C SER A 150 22.93 -23.43 -15.17
N ALA A 151 23.22 -23.32 -16.48
CA ALA A 151 22.74 -22.22 -17.31
C ALA A 151 21.20 -22.12 -17.39
N ILE A 152 20.49 -23.26 -17.32
CA ILE A 152 19.01 -23.28 -17.28
C ILE A 152 18.50 -22.64 -15.99
N PHE A 153 19.11 -22.98 -14.85
CA PHE A 153 18.78 -22.37 -13.55
C PHE A 153 19.15 -20.89 -13.52
N ASP A 154 20.34 -20.53 -14.01
CA ASP A 154 20.81 -19.14 -14.06
C ASP A 154 19.85 -18.25 -14.87
N TYR A 155 19.42 -18.71 -16.05
CA TYR A 155 18.43 -17.99 -16.86
C TYR A 155 17.09 -17.86 -16.13
N SER A 156 16.56 -18.96 -15.59
CA SER A 156 15.27 -18.97 -14.89
C SER A 156 15.28 -18.02 -13.68
N GLU A 157 16.35 -18.04 -12.89
CA GLU A 157 16.54 -17.13 -11.77
C GLU A 157 16.68 -15.68 -12.21
N ALA A 158 17.45 -15.40 -13.26
CA ALA A 158 17.61 -14.05 -13.79
C ALA A 158 16.27 -13.45 -14.24
N MET A 159 15.45 -14.22 -14.94
CA MET A 159 14.12 -13.77 -15.38
C MET A 159 13.17 -13.53 -14.20
N LEU A 160 13.13 -14.44 -13.22
CA LEU A 160 12.29 -14.26 -12.02
C LEU A 160 12.73 -13.05 -11.21
N ARG A 161 14.04 -12.83 -11.03
CA ARG A 161 14.56 -11.64 -10.33
C ARG A 161 14.20 -10.35 -11.06
N ALA A 162 14.30 -10.32 -12.38
CA ALA A 162 13.90 -9.17 -13.16
C ALA A 162 12.40 -8.86 -12.99
N ASP A 163 11.55 -9.90 -12.99
CA ASP A 163 10.10 -9.77 -12.82
C ASP A 163 9.70 -9.33 -11.39
N VAL A 164 10.38 -9.87 -10.37
CA VAL A 164 10.26 -9.41 -8.98
C VAL A 164 10.59 -7.92 -8.88
N ASN A 165 11.76 -7.52 -9.37
CA ASN A 165 12.21 -6.14 -9.29
C ASN A 165 11.27 -5.17 -10.04
N TRP A 166 10.80 -5.57 -11.23
CA TRP A 166 9.82 -4.78 -11.98
C TRP A 166 8.49 -4.65 -11.22
N THR A 167 8.01 -5.74 -10.63
CA THR A 167 6.75 -5.76 -9.87
C THR A 167 6.85 -4.88 -8.62
N GLU A 168 7.95 -4.98 -7.86
CA GLU A 168 8.22 -4.13 -6.68
C GLU A 168 8.27 -2.64 -7.04
N THR A 169 9.00 -2.30 -8.10
CA THR A 169 9.14 -0.92 -8.57
C THR A 169 7.79 -0.34 -9.00
N THR A 170 7.02 -1.13 -9.75
CA THR A 170 5.70 -0.71 -10.25
C THR A 170 4.71 -0.54 -9.10
N LEU A 171 4.64 -1.51 -8.18
CA LEU A 171 3.80 -1.43 -6.98
C LEU A 171 4.09 -0.16 -6.18
N GLY A 172 5.36 0.13 -5.93
CA GLY A 172 5.76 1.34 -5.21
C GLY A 172 5.42 2.64 -5.93
N ALA A 173 5.27 2.64 -7.26
CA ALA A 173 4.80 3.81 -8.00
C ALA A 173 3.28 4.04 -7.79
N PHE A 174 2.46 3.00 -7.91
CA PHE A 174 1.02 3.07 -7.68
C PHE A 174 0.68 3.47 -6.23
N GLU A 175 1.41 2.93 -5.26
CA GLU A 175 1.23 3.31 -3.84
C GLU A 175 1.53 4.80 -3.60
N LYS A 176 2.55 5.35 -4.27
CA LYS A 176 2.88 6.78 -4.19
C LYS A 176 1.83 7.65 -4.84
N GLU A 177 1.35 7.28 -6.03
CA GLU A 177 0.30 8.00 -6.75
C GLU A 177 -1.00 8.05 -5.94
N THR A 178 -1.43 6.90 -5.42
CA THR A 178 -2.60 6.82 -4.51
C THR A 178 -2.40 7.69 -3.26
N ALA A 179 -1.17 7.77 -2.74
CA ALA A 179 -0.86 8.63 -1.59
C ALA A 179 -0.82 10.13 -1.93
N MET A 180 -0.60 10.49 -3.19
CA MET A 180 -0.69 11.87 -3.69
C MET A 180 -2.16 12.30 -3.88
N ASP A 181 -3.05 11.38 -4.27
CA ASP A 181 -4.49 11.64 -4.39
C ASP A 181 -5.22 11.72 -3.04
N LYS A 182 -4.55 11.29 -1.96
CA LYS A 182 -5.07 11.41 -0.61
C LYS A 182 -4.96 12.86 -0.12
N TYR A 183 -6.10 13.51 0.12
CA TYR A 183 -6.11 14.84 0.74
C TYR A 183 -5.55 14.80 2.16
N ASP A 184 -4.66 15.73 2.48
CA ASP A 184 -4.09 15.89 3.80
C ASP A 184 -4.12 17.39 4.14
N ILE A 185 -4.95 17.75 5.12
CA ILE A 185 -5.17 19.14 5.55
C ILE A 185 -3.85 19.86 5.84
N LYS A 186 -2.87 19.17 6.44
CA LYS A 186 -1.56 19.74 6.79
C LYS A 186 -0.68 19.99 5.58
N LYS A 187 -0.87 19.21 4.50
CA LYS A 187 -0.15 19.43 3.23
C LYS A 187 -0.84 20.50 2.39
N ALA A 188 -2.17 20.49 2.36
CA ALA A 188 -2.98 21.43 1.61
C ALA A 188 -2.86 22.86 2.14
N HIS A 189 -2.72 23.02 3.46
CA HIS A 189 -2.62 24.32 4.14
C HIS A 189 -1.37 24.39 5.02
N LYS A 190 -0.20 24.13 4.42
CA LYS A 190 1.07 23.99 5.15
C LYS A 190 1.40 25.21 6.03
N GLU A 191 1.10 26.40 5.54
CA GLU A 191 1.23 27.68 6.23
C GLU A 191 0.40 27.74 7.52
N LEU A 192 -0.74 27.06 7.58
CA LEU A 192 -1.60 27.00 8.76
C LEU A 192 -1.19 25.91 9.76
N TYR A 193 -0.50 24.87 9.30
CA TYR A 193 -0.14 23.68 10.10
C TYR A 193 1.36 23.56 10.40
N SER A 194 2.19 24.52 10.00
CA SER A 194 3.63 24.52 10.26
C SER A 194 4.22 25.92 10.52
N PRO A 195 3.65 26.73 11.45
CA PRO A 195 4.22 28.03 11.79
C PRO A 195 5.60 27.90 12.47
N PRO A 196 6.41 28.97 12.45
CA PRO A 196 7.66 29.02 13.22
C PRO A 196 7.38 28.97 14.73
N SER A 197 8.36 28.50 15.50
CA SER A 197 8.24 28.40 16.97
C SER A 197 8.82 29.60 17.74
N LYS A 198 9.47 30.54 17.05
CA LYS A 198 10.16 31.67 17.67
C LYS A 198 9.41 32.99 17.55
N GLU A 199 8.69 33.17 16.45
CA GLU A 199 8.01 34.40 16.07
C GLU A 199 6.54 34.13 15.74
N PHE A 200 5.70 35.15 15.95
CA PHE A 200 4.30 35.10 15.57
C PHE A 200 4.16 35.36 14.08
N THR A 201 3.17 34.71 13.47
CA THR A 201 2.82 34.88 12.06
C THR A 201 1.37 35.27 11.93
N VAL A 202 1.09 36.34 11.17
CA VAL A 202 -0.26 36.68 10.74
C VAL A 202 -0.62 35.81 9.55
N VAL A 203 -1.76 35.15 9.61
CA VAL A 203 -2.28 34.26 8.57
C VAL A 203 -3.74 34.59 8.27
N GLU A 204 -4.17 34.31 7.05
CA GLU A 204 -5.58 34.34 6.68
C GLU A 204 -6.10 32.90 6.65
N VAL A 205 -6.99 32.57 7.57
CA VAL A 205 -7.57 31.23 7.68
C VAL A 205 -8.86 31.19 6.86
N PRO A 206 -8.92 30.39 5.79
CA PRO A 206 -10.13 30.24 5.00
C PRO A 206 -11.22 29.54 5.80
N GLU A 207 -12.42 29.51 5.25
CA GLU A 207 -13.50 28.71 5.81
C GLU A 207 -13.14 27.21 5.79
N PHE A 208 -13.23 26.57 6.95
CA PHE A 208 -13.05 25.13 7.09
C PHE A 208 -14.30 24.44 7.63
N ARG A 209 -14.42 23.16 7.29
CA ARG A 209 -15.43 22.28 7.87
C ARG A 209 -14.81 21.37 8.91
N TYR A 210 -15.57 21.08 9.95
CA TYR A 210 -15.16 20.23 11.05
C TYR A 210 -16.29 19.35 11.51
N ILE A 211 -16.00 18.12 11.94
CA ILE A 211 -16.86 17.51 12.95
C ILE A 211 -16.47 18.12 14.30
N ALA A 212 -17.46 18.55 15.07
CA ALA A 212 -17.24 19.31 16.29
C ALA A 212 -18.19 18.85 17.39
N ILE A 213 -17.74 19.03 18.63
CA ILE A 213 -18.50 18.78 19.85
C ILE A 213 -18.19 19.84 20.89
N ASP A 214 -19.22 20.37 21.51
CA ASP A 214 -19.13 21.39 22.55
C ASP A 214 -19.06 20.75 23.93
N GLY A 215 -18.38 21.40 24.87
CA GLY A 215 -18.29 20.94 26.25
C GLY A 215 -17.76 22.00 27.20
N GLN A 216 -17.65 21.62 28.48
CA GLN A 216 -17.20 22.50 29.54
C GLN A 216 -16.34 21.74 30.56
N GLY A 217 -15.48 22.49 31.24
CA GLY A 217 -14.69 22.02 32.38
C GLY A 217 -13.30 21.53 32.00
N ASP A 218 -12.52 21.16 33.02
CA ASP A 218 -11.11 20.86 32.88
C ASP A 218 -10.86 19.61 32.01
N PRO A 219 -10.14 19.74 30.87
CA PRO A 219 -9.87 18.61 29.97
C PRO A 219 -9.05 17.49 30.62
N ASN A 220 -8.33 17.77 31.71
CA ASN A 220 -7.48 16.78 32.38
C ASN A 220 -8.26 15.83 33.29
N THR A 221 -9.44 16.24 33.75
CA THR A 221 -10.22 15.51 34.76
C THR A 221 -11.62 15.16 34.32
N SER A 222 -12.14 15.81 33.27
CA SER A 222 -13.51 15.64 32.79
C SER A 222 -13.70 14.34 31.99
N PRO A 223 -14.57 13.41 32.45
CA PRO A 223 -14.98 12.27 31.63
C PRO A 223 -15.70 12.70 30.34
N ALA A 224 -16.37 13.85 30.35
CA ALA A 224 -17.04 14.39 29.17
C ALA A 224 -16.03 14.74 28.07
N TYR A 225 -14.88 15.34 28.43
CA TYR A 225 -13.81 15.62 27.48
C TYR A 225 -13.23 14.35 26.86
N ALA A 226 -12.93 13.34 27.69
CA ALA A 226 -12.42 12.06 27.19
C ALA A 226 -13.41 11.35 26.24
N ASN A 227 -14.71 11.36 26.59
CA ASN A 227 -15.76 10.80 25.75
C ASN A 227 -15.91 11.57 24.42
N ALA A 228 -15.83 12.90 24.45
CA ALA A 228 -15.90 13.77 23.28
C ALA A 228 -14.76 13.49 22.29
N VAL A 229 -13.52 13.49 22.76
CA VAL A 229 -12.34 13.20 21.91
C VAL A 229 -12.42 11.79 21.34
N GLU A 230 -12.82 10.80 22.15
CA GLU A 230 -13.01 9.44 21.67
C GLU A 230 -14.08 9.34 20.58
N ALA A 231 -15.23 10.01 20.76
CA ALA A 231 -16.32 10.03 19.81
C ALA A 231 -15.91 10.70 18.48
N LEU A 232 -15.23 11.85 18.55
CA LEU A 232 -14.71 12.57 17.39
C LEU A 232 -13.77 11.68 16.55
N TYR A 233 -12.79 11.03 17.18
CA TYR A 233 -11.90 10.13 16.45
C TYR A 233 -12.65 8.92 15.86
N GLY A 234 -13.60 8.35 16.62
CA GLY A 234 -14.45 7.27 16.13
C GLY A 234 -15.18 7.65 14.83
N VAL A 235 -15.80 8.84 14.81
CA VAL A 235 -16.50 9.37 13.64
C VAL A 235 -15.55 9.78 12.52
N ALA A 236 -14.42 10.43 12.82
CA ALA A 236 -13.43 10.83 11.81
C ALA A 236 -12.88 9.63 11.02
N TYR A 237 -12.56 8.52 11.71
CA TYR A 237 -12.12 7.31 11.04
C TYR A 237 -13.26 6.63 10.26
N ALA A 238 -14.49 6.63 10.79
CA ALA A 238 -15.64 6.12 10.05
C ALA A 238 -15.89 6.91 8.75
N LEU A 239 -15.80 8.25 8.81
CA LEU A 239 -15.88 9.15 7.66
C LEU A 239 -14.79 8.88 6.63
N LYS A 240 -13.53 8.76 7.06
CA LYS A 240 -12.41 8.42 6.18
C LYS A 240 -12.67 7.14 5.39
N PHE A 241 -13.06 6.07 6.07
CA PHE A 241 -13.29 4.78 5.40
C PHE A 241 -14.55 4.80 4.53
N ALA A 242 -15.62 5.49 4.98
CA ALA A 242 -16.82 5.68 4.18
C ALA A 242 -16.50 6.45 2.88
N SER A 243 -15.86 7.61 2.96
CA SER A 243 -15.48 8.45 1.80
C SER A 243 -14.64 7.66 0.80
N LYS A 244 -13.63 6.92 1.26
CA LYS A 244 -12.79 6.11 0.38
C LYS A 244 -13.63 5.05 -0.36
N LYS A 245 -14.58 4.42 0.32
CA LYS A 245 -15.40 3.34 -0.23
C LYS A 245 -16.53 3.83 -1.13
N THR A 246 -17.25 4.87 -0.74
CA THR A 246 -18.49 5.29 -1.41
C THR A 246 -18.30 6.47 -2.36
N LEU A 247 -17.32 7.34 -2.08
CA LEU A 247 -17.06 8.55 -2.88
C LEU A 247 -15.78 8.43 -3.71
N GLY A 248 -14.99 7.36 -3.53
CA GLY A 248 -13.70 7.18 -4.22
C GLY A 248 -12.64 8.20 -3.83
N ARG A 249 -12.84 8.96 -2.73
CA ARG A 249 -11.93 10.04 -2.28
C ARG A 249 -11.38 9.70 -0.91
N ASP A 250 -10.07 9.59 -0.80
CA ASP A 250 -9.39 9.32 0.47
C ASP A 250 -8.83 10.60 1.09
N PHE A 251 -8.78 10.66 2.43
CA PHE A 251 -8.18 11.78 3.16
C PHE A 251 -7.48 11.32 4.44
N ALA A 252 -6.51 12.10 4.92
CA ALA A 252 -5.90 11.92 6.24
C ALA A 252 -6.80 12.53 7.31
N VAL A 253 -7.03 11.80 8.39
CA VAL A 253 -7.67 12.39 9.58
C VAL A 253 -6.75 13.49 10.11
N GLY A 254 -7.31 14.70 10.24
CA GLY A 254 -6.60 15.87 10.74
C GLY A 254 -6.17 15.75 12.22
N PRO A 255 -5.31 16.66 12.71
CA PRO A 255 -5.08 16.78 14.14
C PRO A 255 -6.38 17.09 14.89
N LEU A 256 -6.39 16.81 16.20
CA LEU A 256 -7.43 17.36 17.07
C LEU A 256 -7.20 18.88 17.17
N GLU A 257 -8.27 19.63 17.08
CA GLU A 257 -8.30 21.08 17.20
C GLU A 257 -9.29 21.46 18.32
N GLY A 258 -9.01 22.55 19.02
CA GLY A 258 -9.78 23.00 20.17
C GLY A 258 -10.01 24.50 20.16
N LEU A 259 -11.26 24.92 20.22
CA LEU A 259 -11.63 26.30 20.52
C LEU A 259 -11.85 26.44 22.02
N TRP A 260 -11.23 27.45 22.63
CA TRP A 260 -11.23 27.71 24.06
C TRP A 260 -11.77 29.09 24.36
N ARG A 261 -12.74 29.16 25.27
CA ARG A 261 -13.43 30.38 25.66
C ARG A 261 -13.75 30.38 27.16
N ALA A 262 -13.75 31.56 27.75
CA ALA A 262 -14.18 31.78 29.12
C ALA A 262 -14.91 33.12 29.20
N ASP A 263 -15.98 33.17 30.00
CA ASP A 263 -16.76 34.40 30.20
C ASP A 263 -15.96 35.50 30.89
N ASP A 264 -14.98 35.11 31.70
CA ASP A 264 -14.01 36.00 32.34
C ASP A 264 -12.62 35.76 31.70
N PRO A 265 -12.08 36.72 30.92
CA PRO A 265 -10.76 36.60 30.30
C PRO A 265 -9.63 36.34 31.30
N THR A 266 -9.78 36.77 32.57
CA THR A 266 -8.81 36.49 33.62
C THR A 266 -8.79 35.02 34.03
N ALA A 267 -9.81 34.23 33.69
CA ALA A 267 -9.85 32.79 33.96
C ALA A 267 -8.77 31.99 33.21
N PHE A 268 -8.30 32.48 32.06
CA PHE A 268 -7.16 31.90 31.36
C PHE A 268 -5.84 32.16 32.09
N MET A 269 -5.66 33.40 32.59
CA MET A 269 -4.48 33.78 33.36
C MET A 269 -4.44 33.11 34.74
N ALA A 270 -5.59 32.98 35.40
CA ALA A 270 -5.73 32.34 36.71
C ALA A 270 -5.83 30.80 36.63
N ARG A 271 -5.77 30.21 35.43
CA ARG A 271 -5.91 28.76 35.17
C ARG A 271 -7.12 28.11 35.84
N ARG A 272 -8.25 28.82 35.88
CA ARG A 272 -9.54 28.31 36.36
C ARG A 272 -10.18 27.42 35.28
N LYS A 273 -9.51 26.31 34.95
CA LYS A 273 -9.86 25.38 33.86
C LYS A 273 -11.28 24.80 34.02
N GLU A 274 -11.82 24.80 35.23
CA GLU A 274 -13.19 24.40 35.55
C GLU A 274 -14.26 25.32 34.94
N THR A 275 -13.92 26.56 34.61
CA THR A 275 -14.85 27.54 34.00
C THR A 275 -14.76 27.61 32.47
N TRP A 276 -13.85 26.84 31.87
CA TRP A 276 -13.60 26.90 30.43
C TRP A 276 -14.72 26.20 29.66
N ALA A 277 -15.24 26.89 28.66
CA ALA A 277 -16.04 26.28 27.60
C ALA A 277 -15.11 25.95 26.44
N TRP A 278 -15.35 24.80 25.80
CA TRP A 278 -14.54 24.36 24.68
C TRP A 278 -15.37 23.74 23.57
N THR A 279 -14.86 23.83 22.35
CA THR A 279 -15.34 23.08 21.20
C THR A 279 -14.18 22.26 20.66
N MET A 280 -14.25 20.94 20.83
CA MET A 280 -13.27 20.04 20.24
C MET A 280 -13.70 19.69 18.82
N MET A 281 -12.75 19.64 17.89
CA MET A 281 -13.06 19.51 16.48
C MET A 281 -11.96 18.80 15.68
N ILE A 282 -12.35 18.19 14.56
CA ILE A 282 -11.44 17.55 13.58
C ILE A 282 -11.86 17.96 12.18
N SER A 283 -10.93 18.57 11.43
CA SER A 283 -11.15 19.09 10.08
C SER A 283 -11.67 18.01 9.12
N GLN A 284 -12.67 18.34 8.31
CA GLN A 284 -13.21 17.50 7.25
C GLN A 284 -13.05 18.18 5.88
N PRO A 285 -12.78 17.41 4.81
CA PRO A 285 -12.79 17.96 3.45
C PRO A 285 -14.16 18.49 3.03
N ASP A 286 -14.18 19.38 2.03
CA ASP A 286 -15.39 20.07 1.53
C ASP A 286 -16.47 19.15 0.93
N TRP A 287 -16.11 17.93 0.55
CA TRP A 287 -17.05 16.93 0.04
C TRP A 287 -17.73 16.11 1.12
N ILE A 288 -17.31 16.24 2.38
CA ILE A 288 -18.01 15.64 3.51
C ILE A 288 -19.22 16.53 3.83
N THR A 289 -20.41 15.97 3.61
CA THR A 289 -21.70 16.62 3.85
C THR A 289 -22.32 16.11 5.16
N GLU A 290 -23.34 16.82 5.64
CA GLU A 290 -24.06 16.49 6.86
C GLU A 290 -24.62 15.05 6.84
N GLY A 291 -25.26 14.62 5.74
CA GLY A 291 -25.76 13.25 5.62
C GLY A 291 -24.68 12.17 5.66
N VAL A 292 -23.44 12.47 5.24
CA VAL A 292 -22.31 11.54 5.36
C VAL A 292 -21.84 11.46 6.83
N VAL A 293 -21.88 12.57 7.57
CA VAL A 293 -21.59 12.63 9.01
C VAL A 293 -22.63 11.87 9.82
N GLU A 294 -23.92 12.08 9.58
CA GLU A 294 -25.01 11.37 10.26
C GLU A 294 -24.87 9.85 10.09
N ALA A 295 -24.66 9.39 8.85
CA ALA A 295 -24.46 7.98 8.55
C ALA A 295 -23.21 7.41 9.24
N ALA A 296 -22.14 8.19 9.40
CA ALA A 296 -20.94 7.78 10.12
C ALA A 296 -21.21 7.66 11.63
N ILE A 297 -21.92 8.62 12.24
CA ILE A 297 -22.34 8.58 13.64
C ILE A 297 -23.15 7.31 13.92
N ASP A 298 -24.17 7.02 13.10
CA ASP A 298 -25.01 5.82 13.22
C ASP A 298 -24.20 4.53 13.17
N ASN A 299 -23.21 4.47 12.27
CA ASN A 299 -22.36 3.30 12.11
C ASN A 299 -21.41 3.10 13.30
N VAL A 300 -20.93 4.18 13.91
CA VAL A 300 -20.11 4.12 15.13
C VAL A 300 -20.98 3.71 16.32
N ALA A 301 -22.17 4.29 16.47
CA ALA A 301 -23.11 4.00 17.55
C ALA A 301 -23.52 2.53 17.62
N LYS A 302 -23.63 1.84 16.46
CA LYS A 302 -23.90 0.39 16.39
C LYS A 302 -22.78 -0.46 17.01
N LYS A 303 -21.54 0.01 16.97
CA LYS A 303 -20.35 -0.75 17.39
C LYS A 303 -19.94 -0.42 18.83
N LYS A 304 -20.07 0.83 19.23
CA LYS A 304 -19.61 1.31 20.53
C LYS A 304 -20.60 2.33 21.09
N LYS A 305 -21.04 2.10 22.33
CA LYS A 305 -21.81 3.08 23.08
C LYS A 305 -20.86 4.13 23.66
N ASN A 306 -20.91 5.34 23.13
CA ASN A 306 -20.27 6.51 23.71
C ASN A 306 -21.34 7.61 23.84
N PRO A 307 -21.53 8.20 25.04
CA PRO A 307 -22.61 9.16 25.29
C PRO A 307 -22.49 10.45 24.48
N ALA A 308 -21.28 10.79 24.03
CA ALA A 308 -20.99 12.03 23.31
C ALA A 308 -21.31 11.95 21.79
N LEU A 309 -21.68 10.78 21.27
CA LEU A 309 -21.94 10.61 19.82
C LEU A 309 -23.11 11.47 19.31
N GLY A 310 -24.13 11.66 20.15
CA GLY A 310 -25.32 12.45 19.78
C GLY A 310 -25.06 13.96 19.70
N ASP A 311 -23.94 14.42 20.25
CA ASP A 311 -23.57 15.85 20.32
C ASP A 311 -22.64 16.27 19.18
N ILE A 312 -22.20 15.31 18.33
CA ILE A 312 -21.34 15.61 17.19
C ILE A 312 -22.16 16.26 16.08
N ARG A 313 -21.67 17.40 15.58
CA ARG A 313 -22.25 18.15 14.46
C ARG A 313 -21.19 18.54 13.44
N LEU A 314 -21.62 18.77 12.20
CA LEU A 314 -20.78 19.40 11.18
C LEU A 314 -20.77 20.92 11.42
N LEU A 315 -19.60 21.47 11.71
CA LEU A 315 -19.34 22.89 11.89
C LEU A 315 -18.68 23.46 10.65
N THR A 316 -19.12 24.63 10.21
CA THR A 316 -18.36 25.47 9.27
C THR A 316 -17.82 26.67 10.04
N LEU A 317 -16.52 26.89 9.98
CA LEU A 317 -15.82 27.94 10.74
C LEU A 317 -15.03 28.81 9.77
N ALA A 318 -15.40 30.09 9.69
CA ALA A 318 -14.63 31.13 9.02
C ALA A 318 -13.83 31.90 10.07
N GLU A 319 -12.60 31.45 10.33
CA GLU A 319 -11.75 32.03 11.37
C GLU A 319 -11.14 33.38 10.93
N GLY A 320 -10.81 33.52 9.65
CA GLY A 320 -10.33 34.77 9.05
C GLY A 320 -8.91 35.12 9.46
N THR A 321 -8.63 36.41 9.60
CA THR A 321 -7.31 36.90 10.00
C THR A 321 -6.96 36.45 11.42
N SER A 322 -5.90 35.66 11.56
CA SER A 322 -5.43 35.11 12.83
C SER A 322 -3.94 35.32 13.01
N VAL A 323 -3.49 35.36 14.26
CA VAL A 323 -2.07 35.31 14.63
C VAL A 323 -1.77 33.94 15.21
N GLN A 324 -0.71 33.28 14.73
CA GLN A 324 -0.33 31.94 15.21
C GLN A 324 1.16 31.77 15.47
N ILE A 325 1.50 30.80 16.32
CA ILE A 325 2.86 30.35 16.62
C ILE A 325 2.88 28.86 16.97
N LEU A 326 4.00 28.18 16.70
CA LEU A 326 4.22 26.81 17.16
C LEU A 326 4.78 26.79 18.59
N HIS A 327 4.01 26.30 19.55
CA HIS A 327 4.49 25.96 20.89
C HIS A 327 5.13 24.57 20.90
N ILE A 328 6.27 24.45 21.58
CA ILE A 328 6.97 23.17 21.81
C ILE A 328 7.19 23.02 23.31
N GLY A 329 6.48 22.09 23.95
CA GLY A 329 6.50 21.92 25.40
C GLY A 329 5.15 21.46 25.94
N SER A 330 5.02 21.34 27.27
CA SER A 330 3.76 20.97 27.90
C SER A 330 2.68 22.01 27.61
N TYR A 331 1.40 21.60 27.59
CA TYR A 331 0.27 22.53 27.51
C TYR A 331 0.25 23.50 28.71
N ASP A 332 0.71 23.03 29.88
CA ASP A 332 0.86 23.87 31.06
C ASP A 332 2.01 24.89 30.95
N ASP A 333 2.83 24.85 29.89
CA ASP A 333 3.95 25.79 29.67
C ASP A 333 3.62 26.86 28.63
N GLU A 334 2.37 26.95 28.17
CA GLU A 334 1.95 27.88 27.10
C GLU A 334 1.78 29.33 27.58
N THR A 335 1.64 29.53 28.90
CA THR A 335 1.36 30.85 29.51
C THR A 335 2.31 31.97 29.05
N PRO A 336 3.65 31.81 29.05
CA PRO A 336 4.55 32.88 28.60
C PRO A 336 4.36 33.24 27.12
N THR A 337 4.00 32.27 26.29
CA THR A 337 3.72 32.48 24.86
C THR A 337 2.43 33.26 24.68
N LEU A 338 1.37 32.89 25.40
CA LEU A 338 0.07 33.58 25.38
C LEU A 338 0.17 35.00 25.96
N GLU A 339 0.90 35.20 27.05
CA GLU A 339 1.15 36.54 27.60
C GLU A 339 1.84 37.45 26.58
N ARG A 340 2.89 36.95 25.91
CA ARG A 340 3.59 37.69 24.85
C ARG A 340 2.68 38.00 23.66
N LEU A 341 1.79 37.07 23.30
CA LEU A 341 0.80 37.28 22.24
C LEU A 341 -0.13 38.43 22.62
N HIS A 342 -0.83 38.32 23.73
CA HIS A 342 -1.92 39.22 24.09
C HIS A 342 -1.47 40.57 24.64
N ASN A 343 -0.40 40.63 25.43
CA ASN A 343 0.03 41.84 26.12
C ASN A 343 1.12 42.62 25.38
N SER A 344 1.68 42.08 24.30
CA SER A 344 2.74 42.74 23.53
C SER A 344 2.46 42.69 22.04
N TYR A 345 2.40 41.49 21.44
CA TYR A 345 2.32 41.38 19.99
C TYR A 345 1.03 41.97 19.40
N LEU A 346 -0.14 41.66 19.97
CA LEU A 346 -1.41 42.19 19.44
C LEU A 346 -1.48 43.73 19.51
N PRO A 347 -1.22 44.38 20.67
CA PRO A 347 -1.21 45.85 20.75
C PRO A 347 -0.18 46.50 19.84
N ASP A 348 1.06 45.97 19.80
CA ASP A 348 2.16 46.55 19.02
C ASP A 348 1.90 46.51 17.50
N ASN A 349 1.01 45.60 17.06
CA ASN A 349 0.66 45.41 15.64
C ASN A 349 -0.77 45.89 15.31
N GLY A 350 -1.42 46.65 16.21
CA GLY A 350 -2.74 47.23 15.95
C GLY A 350 -3.88 46.22 15.89
N PHE A 351 -3.75 45.08 16.59
CA PHE A 351 -4.75 44.02 16.63
C PHE A 351 -5.45 43.93 17.99
N THR A 352 -6.71 43.49 17.96
CA THR A 352 -7.48 43.06 19.13
C THR A 352 -8.18 41.73 18.86
N PHE A 353 -8.78 41.15 19.90
CA PHE A 353 -9.46 39.85 19.84
C PHE A 353 -10.62 39.83 18.84
N ASN A 354 -10.76 38.71 18.13
CA ASN A 354 -11.88 38.46 17.21
C ASN A 354 -12.47 37.05 17.33
N GLY A 355 -12.53 36.50 18.54
CA GLY A 355 -13.14 35.19 18.80
C GLY A 355 -12.33 34.33 19.77
N ASP A 356 -12.67 33.04 19.76
CA ASP A 356 -12.14 32.03 20.68
C ASP A 356 -10.65 31.76 20.43
N HIS A 357 -9.94 31.35 21.48
CA HIS A 357 -8.55 30.89 21.35
C HIS A 357 -8.54 29.52 20.67
N HIS A 358 -7.69 29.33 19.66
CA HIS A 358 -7.66 28.12 18.84
C HIS A 358 -6.34 27.37 19.01
N GLU A 359 -6.40 26.14 19.53
CA GLU A 359 -5.27 25.24 19.68
C GLU A 359 -5.34 24.06 18.68
N ILE A 360 -4.23 23.73 18.04
CA ILE A 360 -4.10 22.58 17.12
C ILE A 360 -3.07 21.60 17.66
N TYR A 361 -3.52 20.41 18.08
CA TYR A 361 -2.68 19.39 18.71
C TYR A 361 -1.99 18.49 17.66
N LEU A 362 -0.77 18.85 17.28
CA LEU A 362 0.00 18.09 16.27
C LEU A 362 0.60 16.79 16.83
N SER A 363 0.68 16.65 18.15
CA SER A 363 1.27 15.50 18.84
C SER A 363 0.23 14.75 19.67
N ASP A 364 0.33 13.41 19.71
CA ASP A 364 -0.47 12.60 20.63
C ASP A 364 0.18 12.62 22.02
N ALA A 365 -0.48 13.27 22.98
CA ALA A 365 -0.02 13.40 24.36
C ALA A 365 0.20 12.07 25.08
N ARG A 366 -0.46 10.98 24.63
CA ARG A 366 -0.29 9.65 25.23
C ARG A 366 0.99 8.95 24.76
N ARG A 367 1.59 9.43 23.66
CA ARG A 367 2.73 8.80 22.99
C ARG A 367 3.98 9.68 22.96
N THR A 368 3.84 10.96 23.29
CA THR A 368 4.88 11.97 23.14
C THR A 368 5.23 12.53 24.50
N ALA A 369 6.52 12.57 24.84
CA ALA A 369 6.97 13.18 26.08
C ALA A 369 6.57 14.67 26.14
N PRO A 370 6.16 15.22 27.30
CA PRO A 370 5.66 16.60 27.42
C PRO A 370 6.57 17.66 26.77
N ALA A 371 7.89 17.57 26.97
CA ALA A 371 8.86 18.50 26.40
C ALA A 371 8.99 18.46 24.86
N LYS A 372 8.33 17.50 24.19
CA LYS A 372 8.34 17.33 22.73
C LYS A 372 6.95 17.49 22.11
N LEU A 373 5.93 17.80 22.92
CA LEU A 373 4.60 18.11 22.39
C LEU A 373 4.67 19.35 21.51
N LYS A 374 3.85 19.35 20.47
CA LYS A 374 3.74 20.42 19.49
C LYS A 374 2.28 20.83 19.40
N THR A 375 2.02 22.09 19.74
CA THR A 375 0.70 22.71 19.67
C THR A 375 0.83 23.98 18.85
N ILE A 376 -0.05 24.20 17.87
CA ILE A 376 -0.16 25.52 17.27
C ILE A 376 -1.13 26.30 18.12
N LEU A 377 -0.69 27.46 18.60
CA LEU A 377 -1.52 28.43 19.30
C LEU A 377 -1.92 29.48 18.27
N ARG A 378 -3.22 29.66 18.10
CA ARG A 378 -3.80 30.61 17.14
C ARG A 378 -4.85 31.47 17.81
N GLN A 379 -4.81 32.76 17.53
CA GLN A 379 -5.79 33.72 18.00
C GLN A 379 -6.39 34.47 16.81
N PRO A 380 -7.71 34.37 16.57
CA PRO A 380 -8.42 35.26 15.67
C PRO A 380 -8.30 36.72 16.11
N VAL A 381 -8.02 37.61 15.16
CA VAL A 381 -7.79 39.03 15.40
C VAL A 381 -8.56 39.93 14.45
N LYS A 382 -8.75 41.19 14.84
CA LYS A 382 -9.24 42.27 13.99
C LYS A 382 -8.44 43.54 14.25
N ALA A 383 -8.41 44.45 13.29
CA ALA A 383 -7.80 45.77 13.48
C ALA A 383 -8.53 46.56 14.58
N VAL A 384 -7.76 47.32 15.36
CA VAL A 384 -8.26 48.24 16.41
C VAL A 384 -8.96 49.46 15.79
#